data_AF-A0AB39XGK8-F1
#
_entry.id   AF-A0AB39XGK8-F1
#
_cell.length_a   1.000
_cell.length_b   1.000
_cell.length_c   1.000
_cell.angle_alpha   90.00
_cell.angle_beta   90.00
_cell.angle_gamma   90.00
#
_symmetry.space_group_name_H-M   'P 1'
#
loop_
_entity.id
_entity.type
_entity.pdbx_description
1 polymer ?
#
loop_
_entity_poly.entity_id
_entity_poly.type
_entity_poly.pdbx_seq_one_letter_code
_entity_poly.pdbx_strand_id
1 'polypeptide(L)'
;MSTKDIIDTLAGIEPGSSLDAIRAKRVQARDNAQKSYLALFEPIDAGDFSHAERAVVALFVAGLHGESPVTAFYRAKLAASANGAALVEAIEAEIAHGKTSGPYGAYPAGPLSAEDTTGLNYRVRAERRPLLGARLVAALEHAHLLVFRPRDAASADMKALLAAGWSNSGIVTLSQLVAFLSFQVRVVSGLRTLAAANAYEKAAS
;
A
#
# COMPACT_ATOMS: atom_id res chain seq x y z
N MET A 1 6.31 -27.95 3.31
CA MET A 1 7.06 -26.69 3.43
C MET A 1 6.09 -25.65 3.97
N SER A 2 6.39 -25.02 5.12
CA SER A 2 5.55 -23.94 5.65
C SER A 2 5.60 -22.78 4.65
N THR A 3 4.43 -22.34 4.17
CA THR A 3 4.31 -21.19 3.27
C THR A 3 4.96 -19.98 3.94
N LYS A 4 5.91 -19.34 3.25
CA LYS A 4 6.66 -18.21 3.81
C LYS A 4 5.70 -17.03 4.02
N ASP A 5 5.54 -16.58 5.27
CA ASP A 5 4.68 -15.43 5.60
C ASP A 5 5.25 -14.16 4.96
N ILE A 6 4.39 -13.39 4.31
CA ILE A 6 4.81 -12.21 3.55
C ILE A 6 5.38 -11.12 4.46
N ILE A 7 4.80 -10.93 5.65
CA ILE A 7 5.28 -9.90 6.58
C ILE A 7 6.63 -10.33 7.17
N ASP A 8 6.79 -11.61 7.53
CA ASP A 8 8.08 -12.14 8.01
C ASP A 8 9.17 -11.98 6.94
N THR A 9 8.83 -12.29 5.69
CA THR A 9 9.73 -12.13 4.54
C THR A 9 10.15 -10.67 4.36
N LEU A 10 9.20 -9.73 4.38
CA LEU A 10 9.46 -8.31 4.18
C LEU A 10 10.18 -7.67 5.39
N ALA A 11 9.94 -8.18 6.59
CA ALA A 11 10.64 -7.74 7.79
C ALA A 11 12.05 -8.32 7.91
N GLY A 12 12.39 -9.38 7.16
CA GLY A 12 13.66 -10.09 7.29
C GLY A 12 13.73 -10.93 8.56
N ILE A 13 12.60 -11.51 8.98
CA ILE A 13 12.53 -12.38 10.15
C ILE A 13 13.01 -13.77 9.76
N GLU A 14 14.15 -14.16 10.32
CA GLU A 14 14.70 -15.51 10.15
C GLU A 14 14.01 -16.50 11.09
N PRO A 15 13.72 -17.74 10.63
CA PRO A 15 13.20 -18.80 11.47
C PRO A 15 14.09 -19.04 12.70
N GLY A 16 13.47 -19.16 13.88
CA GLY A 16 14.18 -19.35 15.15
C GLY A 16 14.75 -18.06 15.78
N SER A 17 14.60 -16.91 15.13
CA SER A 17 14.96 -15.62 15.73
C SER A 17 14.02 -15.23 16.89
N SER A 18 14.42 -14.25 17.70
CA SER A 18 13.57 -13.75 18.79
C SER A 18 12.24 -13.18 18.28
N LEU A 19 12.25 -12.50 17.13
CA LEU A 19 11.04 -11.99 16.49
C LEU A 19 10.16 -13.11 15.94
N ASP A 20 10.74 -14.16 15.36
CA ASP A 20 9.98 -15.34 14.94
C ASP A 20 9.24 -15.98 16.13
N ALA A 21 9.91 -16.13 17.28
CA ALA A 21 9.29 -16.64 18.50
C ALA A 21 8.16 -15.74 19.03
N ILE A 22 8.29 -14.41 18.93
CA ILE A 22 7.23 -13.47 19.29
C ILE A 22 6.03 -13.63 18.34
N ARG A 23 6.28 -13.73 17.03
CA ARG A 23 5.22 -13.87 16.04
C ARG A 23 4.52 -15.22 16.08
N ALA A 24 5.22 -16.28 16.47
CA ALA A 24 4.63 -17.60 16.72
C ALA A 24 3.55 -17.57 17.83
N LYS A 25 3.66 -16.65 18.81
CA LYS A 25 2.61 -16.43 19.84
C LYS A 25 1.34 -15.79 19.29
N ARG A 26 1.34 -15.31 18.04
CA ARG A 26 0.23 -14.62 17.37
C ARG A 26 -0.15 -15.29 16.06
N VAL A 27 -0.16 -16.64 16.05
CA VAL A 27 -0.40 -17.45 14.84
C VAL A 27 -1.63 -17.01 14.04
N GLN A 28 -2.76 -16.74 14.69
CA GLN A 28 -3.98 -16.30 14.00
C GLN A 28 -3.79 -14.96 13.26
N ALA A 29 -3.08 -14.00 13.85
CA ALA A 29 -2.83 -12.71 13.21
C ALA A 29 -1.88 -12.87 12.01
N ARG A 30 -0.87 -13.75 12.14
CA ARG A 30 0.03 -14.12 11.04
C ARG A 30 -0.74 -14.78 9.90
N ASP A 31 -1.52 -15.82 10.19
CA ASP A 31 -2.31 -16.55 9.20
C ASP A 31 -3.34 -15.66 8.50
N ASN A 32 -4.04 -14.81 9.23
CA ASN A 32 -5.04 -13.91 8.66
C ASN A 32 -4.40 -12.84 7.77
N ALA A 33 -3.22 -12.32 8.14
CA ALA A 33 -2.48 -11.39 7.29
C ALA A 33 -2.02 -12.05 5.99
N GLN A 34 -1.50 -13.29 6.07
CA GLN A 34 -1.11 -14.05 4.89
C GLN A 34 -2.31 -14.36 3.98
N LYS A 35 -3.44 -14.80 4.55
CA LYS A 35 -4.67 -15.04 3.78
C LYS A 35 -5.17 -13.75 3.11
N SER A 36 -5.08 -12.62 3.79
CA SER A 36 -5.44 -11.31 3.22
C SER A 36 -4.55 -10.95 2.05
N TYR A 37 -3.23 -11.16 2.17
CA TYR A 37 -2.30 -10.98 1.05
C TYR A 37 -2.69 -11.85 -0.15
N LEU A 38 -2.91 -13.15 0.06
CA LEU A 38 -3.27 -14.07 -1.01
C LEU A 38 -4.58 -13.66 -1.69
N ALA A 39 -5.62 -13.34 -0.92
CA ALA A 39 -6.89 -12.89 -1.47
C ALA A 39 -6.78 -11.59 -2.30
N LEU A 40 -5.84 -10.70 -1.94
CA LEU A 40 -5.67 -9.41 -2.60
C LEU A 40 -4.67 -9.43 -3.76
N PHE A 41 -3.66 -10.31 -3.74
CA PHE A 41 -2.57 -10.31 -4.73
C PHE A 41 -2.47 -11.58 -5.57
N GLU A 42 -3.08 -12.66 -5.12
CA GLU A 42 -3.11 -13.97 -5.78
C GLU A 42 -4.53 -14.55 -5.77
N PRO A 43 -5.57 -13.76 -6.18
CA PRO A 43 -6.93 -14.26 -6.23
C PRO A 43 -7.06 -15.35 -7.31
N ILE A 44 -7.96 -16.31 -7.06
CA ILE A 44 -8.32 -17.35 -8.04
C ILE A 44 -8.84 -16.72 -9.34
N ASP A 45 -9.65 -15.67 -9.20
CA ASP A 45 -10.13 -14.84 -10.29
C ASP A 45 -9.81 -13.37 -10.00
N ALA A 46 -9.04 -12.74 -10.89
CA ALA A 46 -8.69 -11.33 -10.77
C ALA A 46 -9.87 -10.40 -11.08
N GLY A 47 -10.89 -10.88 -11.79
CA GLY A 47 -12.04 -10.11 -12.24
C GLY A 47 -11.62 -8.80 -12.92
N ASP A 48 -12.32 -7.72 -12.59
CA ASP A 48 -12.09 -6.39 -13.16
C ASP A 48 -10.81 -5.70 -12.64
N PHE A 49 -10.11 -6.26 -11.64
CA PHE A 49 -8.90 -5.65 -11.08
C PHE A 49 -7.72 -6.59 -11.31
N SER A 50 -7.03 -6.40 -12.43
CA SER A 50 -5.98 -7.27 -12.91
C SER A 50 -4.76 -7.31 -11.97
N HIS A 51 -3.97 -8.38 -12.06
CA HIS A 51 -2.71 -8.52 -11.33
C HIS A 51 -1.73 -7.36 -11.62
N ALA A 52 -1.70 -6.85 -12.85
CA ALA A 52 -0.85 -5.74 -13.24
C ALA A 52 -1.29 -4.43 -12.57
N GLU A 53 -2.59 -4.12 -12.57
CA GLU A 53 -3.11 -2.93 -11.90
C GLU A 53 -2.90 -2.99 -10.38
N ARG A 54 -3.06 -4.18 -9.77
CA ARG A 54 -2.77 -4.41 -8.35
C ARG A 54 -1.30 -4.13 -8.04
N ALA A 55 -0.38 -4.57 -8.89
CA ALA A 55 1.05 -4.31 -8.75
C ALA A 55 1.39 -2.82 -8.89
N VAL A 56 0.73 -2.10 -9.81
CA VAL A 56 0.86 -0.65 -9.97
C VAL A 56 0.45 0.08 -8.69
N VAL A 57 -0.74 -0.19 -8.18
CA VAL A 57 -1.24 0.44 -6.94
C VAL A 57 -0.35 0.06 -5.75
N ALA A 58 0.12 -1.18 -5.69
CA ALA A 58 0.96 -1.65 -4.59
C ALA A 58 2.33 -0.98 -4.56
N LEU A 59 3.00 -0.83 -5.70
CA LEU A 59 4.24 -0.06 -5.78
C LEU A 59 4.00 1.39 -5.35
N PHE A 60 2.95 2.03 -5.87
CA PHE A 60 2.63 3.41 -5.53
C PHE A 60 2.43 3.60 -4.02
N VAL A 61 1.54 2.81 -3.41
CA VAL A 61 1.25 2.92 -1.96
C VAL A 61 2.49 2.59 -1.12
N ALA A 62 3.22 1.50 -1.43
CA ALA A 62 4.43 1.16 -0.69
C ALA A 62 5.49 2.27 -0.76
N GLY A 63 5.68 2.86 -1.95
CA GLY A 63 6.60 3.97 -2.17
C GLY A 63 6.21 5.25 -1.43
N LEU A 64 4.91 5.55 -1.31
CA LEU A 64 4.43 6.70 -0.53
C LEU A 64 4.75 6.56 0.97
N HIS A 65 4.71 5.34 1.51
CA HIS A 65 5.09 5.08 2.91
C HIS A 65 6.62 5.03 3.12
N GLY A 66 7.40 4.74 2.08
CA GLY A 66 8.86 4.82 2.10
C GLY A 66 9.61 3.64 2.75
N GLU A 67 8.94 2.53 3.06
CA GLU A 67 9.62 1.33 3.59
C GLU A 67 10.32 0.57 2.44
N SER A 68 11.66 0.59 2.44
CA SER A 68 12.50 0.11 1.34
C SER A 68 12.25 -1.35 0.95
N PRO A 69 12.25 -2.35 1.87
CA PRO A 69 11.99 -3.74 1.51
C PRO A 69 10.61 -3.98 0.90
N VAL A 70 9.58 -3.30 1.41
CA VAL A 70 8.21 -3.43 0.89
C VAL A 70 8.11 -2.80 -0.50
N THR A 71 8.71 -1.62 -0.68
CA THR A 71 8.76 -0.93 -1.98
C THR A 71 9.51 -1.78 -3.01
N ALA A 72 10.68 -2.31 -2.66
CA ALA A 72 11.48 -3.16 -3.53
C ALA A 72 10.72 -4.44 -3.96
N PHE A 73 9.97 -5.05 -3.03
CA PHE A 73 9.14 -6.21 -3.33
C PHE A 73 8.06 -5.92 -4.37
N TYR A 74 7.27 -4.86 -4.18
CA TYR A 74 6.21 -4.50 -5.13
C TYR A 74 6.76 -3.93 -6.44
N ARG A 75 7.93 -3.28 -6.41
CA ARG A 75 8.67 -2.88 -7.61
C ARG A 75 9.04 -4.09 -8.45
N ALA A 76 9.59 -5.14 -7.84
CA ALA A 76 9.94 -6.37 -8.53
C ALA A 76 8.68 -7.08 -9.09
N LYS A 77 7.58 -7.11 -8.31
CA LYS A 77 6.30 -7.66 -8.77
C LYS A 77 5.76 -6.90 -9.99
N LEU A 78 5.84 -5.57 -10.02
CA LEU A 78 5.43 -4.78 -11.18
C LEU A 78 6.39 -4.94 -12.37
N ALA A 79 7.70 -4.97 -12.13
CA ALA A 79 8.70 -5.13 -13.19
C ALA A 79 8.53 -6.46 -13.96
N ALA A 80 8.01 -7.49 -13.31
CA ALA A 80 7.71 -8.79 -13.91
C ALA A 80 6.44 -8.81 -14.80
N SER A 81 5.65 -7.74 -14.84
CA SER A 81 4.46 -7.65 -15.68
C SER A 81 4.78 -7.21 -17.11
N ALA A 82 3.82 -7.38 -18.02
CA ALA A 82 3.93 -6.82 -19.37
C ALA A 82 4.09 -5.29 -19.30
N ASN A 83 5.05 -4.74 -20.03
CA ASN A 83 5.46 -3.33 -19.96
C ASN A 83 5.92 -2.86 -18.56
N GLY A 84 6.32 -3.80 -17.70
CA GLY A 84 6.66 -3.53 -16.30
C GLY A 84 7.73 -2.46 -16.11
N ALA A 85 8.75 -2.40 -16.99
CA ALA A 85 9.82 -1.39 -16.89
C ALA A 85 9.29 0.05 -17.05
N ALA A 86 8.47 0.31 -18.08
CA ALA A 86 7.87 1.62 -18.32
C ALA A 86 6.88 2.01 -17.21
N LEU A 87 6.12 1.04 -16.70
CA LEU A 87 5.21 1.26 -15.57
C LEU A 87 5.97 1.56 -14.27
N VAL A 88 7.05 0.85 -13.97
CA VAL A 88 7.88 1.12 -12.78
C VAL A 88 8.42 2.55 -12.82
N GLU A 89 8.99 2.99 -13.95
CA GLU A 89 9.51 4.35 -14.08
C GLU A 89 8.41 5.40 -13.86
N ALA A 90 7.25 5.21 -14.49
CA ALA A 90 6.12 6.12 -14.34
C ALA A 90 5.63 6.19 -12.89
N ILE A 91 5.50 5.06 -12.21
CA ILE A 91 5.03 5.00 -10.83
C ILE A 91 6.07 5.54 -9.84
N GLU A 92 7.37 5.32 -10.05
CA GLU A 92 8.42 5.93 -9.24
C GLU A 92 8.41 7.46 -9.35
N ALA A 93 8.17 8.01 -10.55
CA ALA A 93 7.99 9.45 -10.73
C ALA A 93 6.73 9.98 -10.02
N GLU A 94 5.62 9.25 -10.08
CA GLU A 94 4.39 9.62 -9.38
C GLU A 94 4.51 9.48 -7.85
N ILE A 95 5.26 8.49 -7.34
CA ILE A 95 5.59 8.37 -5.91
C ILE A 95 6.36 9.62 -5.46
N ALA A 96 7.39 10.02 -6.21
CA ALA A 96 8.16 11.23 -5.91
C ALA A 96 7.27 12.48 -5.94
N HIS A 97 6.31 12.55 -6.86
CA HIS A 97 5.37 13.65 -6.96
C HIS A 97 4.34 13.69 -5.82
N GLY A 98 3.84 12.53 -5.40
CA GLY A 98 2.81 12.39 -4.36
C GLY A 98 3.34 12.35 -2.93
N LYS A 99 4.67 12.37 -2.74
CA LYS A 99 5.29 12.29 -1.42
C LYS A 99 4.88 13.47 -0.54
N THR A 100 4.35 13.17 0.63
CA THR A 100 3.87 14.13 1.62
C THR A 100 3.82 13.46 3.00
N SER A 101 3.37 14.18 4.03
CA SER A 101 3.12 13.65 5.38
C SER A 101 1.67 13.94 5.78
N GLY A 102 0.99 12.93 6.32
CA GLY A 102 -0.39 13.01 6.81
C GLY A 102 -0.61 12.11 8.04
N PRO A 103 -1.85 11.88 8.47
CA PRO A 103 -3.08 12.24 7.78
C PRO A 103 -3.42 13.73 7.93
N TYR A 104 -4.01 14.31 6.88
CA TYR A 104 -4.60 15.65 6.86
C TYR A 104 -6.01 15.58 6.25
N GLY A 105 -6.69 16.71 6.14
CA GLY A 105 -8.08 16.80 5.71
C GLY A 105 -8.94 17.60 6.68
N ALA A 106 -10.24 17.64 6.40
CA ALA A 106 -11.22 18.42 7.15
C ALA A 106 -12.28 17.55 7.84
N TYR A 107 -12.74 18.00 9.00
CA TYR A 107 -13.93 17.49 9.67
C TYR A 107 -15.18 18.29 9.28
N PRO A 108 -16.38 17.70 9.39
CA PRO A 108 -17.61 18.49 9.41
C PRO A 108 -17.54 19.56 10.50
N ALA A 109 -18.18 20.72 10.27
CA ALA A 109 -18.20 21.82 11.23
C ALA A 109 -18.59 21.34 12.64
N GLY A 110 -17.69 21.55 13.61
CA GLY A 110 -17.84 21.00 14.95
C GLY A 110 -16.52 21.05 15.74
N PRO A 111 -16.44 20.45 16.93
CA PRO A 111 -15.26 20.55 17.80
C PRO A 111 -13.99 19.95 17.17
N LEU A 112 -14.15 18.95 16.30
CA LEU A 112 -13.02 18.31 15.62
C LEU A 112 -12.45 19.15 14.46
N SER A 113 -13.15 20.18 13.97
CA SER A 113 -12.63 21.01 12.87
C SER A 113 -11.42 21.86 13.29
N ALA A 114 -11.11 21.94 14.59
CA ALA A 114 -9.86 22.51 15.08
C ALA A 114 -8.63 21.64 14.72
N GLU A 115 -8.83 20.36 14.38
CA GLU A 115 -7.78 19.43 13.94
C GLU A 115 -7.58 19.42 12.41
N ASP A 116 -8.31 20.27 11.68
CA ASP A 116 -8.21 20.36 10.23
C ASP A 116 -6.78 20.73 9.81
N THR A 117 -6.25 19.96 8.87
CA THR A 117 -4.92 20.21 8.32
C THR A 117 -5.02 20.25 6.81
N THR A 118 -4.49 21.29 6.18
CA THR A 118 -4.39 21.36 4.72
C THR A 118 -3.18 20.55 4.25
N GLY A 119 -3.33 19.81 3.16
CA GLY A 119 -2.21 19.09 2.55
C GLY A 119 -2.41 18.88 1.05
N LEU A 120 -1.52 18.07 0.47
CA LEU A 120 -1.48 17.83 -0.97
C LEU A 120 -2.76 17.15 -1.47
N ASN A 121 -3.46 17.77 -2.42
CA ASN A 121 -4.50 17.11 -3.19
C ASN A 121 -3.88 16.53 -4.48
N TYR A 122 -3.33 15.33 -4.36
CA TYR A 122 -2.56 14.70 -5.43
C TYR A 122 -3.41 14.46 -6.69
N ARG A 123 -2.80 14.71 -7.84
CA ARG A 123 -3.31 14.38 -9.17
C ARG A 123 -2.18 13.79 -9.98
N VAL A 124 -2.49 12.78 -10.80
CA VAL A 124 -1.49 12.20 -11.70
C VAL A 124 -1.08 13.25 -12.74
N ARG A 125 0.24 13.38 -12.94
CA ARG A 125 0.83 14.33 -13.88
C ARG A 125 0.31 14.13 -15.30
N ALA A 126 0.05 15.23 -16.00
CA ALA A 126 -0.58 15.22 -17.32
C ALA A 126 0.21 14.36 -18.33
N GLU A 127 1.54 14.45 -18.30
CA GLU A 127 2.45 13.69 -19.14
C GLU A 127 2.41 12.17 -18.92
N ARG A 128 1.95 11.69 -17.76
CA ARG A 128 1.86 10.25 -17.45
C ARG A 128 0.49 9.65 -17.76
N ARG A 129 -0.55 10.48 -17.92
CA ARG A 129 -1.93 10.01 -18.17
C ARG A 129 -2.09 9.15 -19.42
N PRO A 130 -1.43 9.43 -20.57
CA PRO A 130 -1.56 8.58 -21.75
C PRO A 130 -1.05 7.14 -21.52
N LEU A 131 0.04 7.00 -20.75
CA LEU A 131 0.61 5.69 -20.42
C LEU A 131 -0.25 4.91 -19.42
N LEU A 132 -0.77 5.60 -18.40
CA LEU A 132 -1.53 4.97 -17.32
C LEU A 132 -3.01 4.72 -17.68
N GLY A 133 -3.57 5.55 -18.55
CA GLY A 133 -4.99 5.55 -18.86
C GLY A 133 -5.87 6.03 -17.70
N ALA A 134 -7.13 6.36 -18.01
CA ALA A 134 -8.06 6.96 -17.03
C ALA A 134 -8.29 6.07 -15.81
N ARG A 135 -8.31 4.74 -16.00
CA ARG A 135 -8.59 3.76 -14.95
C ARG A 135 -7.52 3.74 -13.86
N LEU A 136 -6.24 3.62 -14.22
CA LEU A 136 -5.14 3.66 -13.26
C LEU A 136 -4.97 5.06 -12.67
N VAL A 137 -5.17 6.12 -13.47
CA VAL A 137 -5.14 7.50 -12.95
C VAL A 137 -6.11 7.65 -11.77
N ALA A 138 -7.38 7.27 -11.95
CA ALA A 138 -8.37 7.34 -10.88
C ALA A 138 -8.00 6.46 -9.67
N ALA A 139 -7.39 5.29 -9.90
CA ALA A 139 -6.97 4.39 -8.84
C ALA A 139 -5.81 4.95 -8.00
N LEU A 140 -4.81 5.59 -8.63
CA LEU A 140 -3.69 6.22 -7.94
C LEU A 140 -4.15 7.44 -7.13
N GLU A 141 -5.05 8.25 -7.69
CA GLU A 141 -5.62 9.41 -6.99
C GLU A 141 -6.45 8.98 -5.77
N HIS A 142 -7.24 7.91 -5.91
CA HIS A 142 -7.98 7.31 -4.80
C HIS A 142 -7.05 6.68 -3.76
N ALA A 143 -6.00 5.99 -4.18
CA ALA A 143 -5.02 5.41 -3.26
C ALA A 143 -4.31 6.50 -2.45
N HIS A 144 -3.91 7.62 -3.07
CA HIS A 144 -3.31 8.76 -2.36
C HIS A 144 -4.29 9.39 -1.36
N LEU A 145 -5.56 9.58 -1.78
CA LEU A 145 -6.65 10.04 -0.91
C LEU A 145 -6.74 9.16 0.36
N LEU A 146 -6.79 7.84 0.22
CA LEU A 146 -6.89 6.93 1.36
C LEU A 146 -5.63 6.89 2.23
N VAL A 147 -4.44 7.10 1.67
CA VAL A 147 -3.17 7.08 2.42
C VAL A 147 -3.02 8.34 3.28
N PHE A 148 -3.28 9.53 2.73
CA PHE A 148 -2.94 10.79 3.39
C PHE A 148 -4.12 11.65 3.83
N ARG A 149 -5.29 11.49 3.22
CA ARG A 149 -6.48 12.28 3.57
C ARG A 149 -7.77 11.45 3.60
N PRO A 150 -7.79 10.28 4.28
CA PRO A 150 -8.95 9.39 4.26
C PRO A 150 -10.23 10.04 4.80
N ARG A 151 -10.11 11.09 5.61
CA ARG A 151 -11.24 11.87 6.16
C ARG A 151 -12.01 12.66 5.10
N ASP A 152 -11.32 13.05 4.03
CA ASP A 152 -11.91 13.82 2.92
C ASP A 152 -12.65 12.93 1.92
N ALA A 153 -12.60 11.61 2.07
CA ALA A 153 -13.19 10.69 1.11
C ALA A 153 -14.71 10.89 1.02
N ALA A 154 -15.19 11.18 -0.19
CA ALA A 154 -16.57 11.56 -0.44
C ALA A 154 -17.20 10.79 -1.61
N SER A 155 -18.52 10.96 -1.77
CA SER A 155 -19.27 10.35 -2.89
C SER A 155 -18.71 10.77 -4.26
N ALA A 156 -18.16 11.98 -4.39
CA ALA A 156 -17.55 12.46 -5.63
C ALA A 156 -16.34 11.62 -6.05
N ASP A 157 -15.52 11.15 -5.11
CA ASP A 157 -14.36 10.29 -5.40
C ASP A 157 -14.81 8.91 -5.91
N MET A 158 -15.89 8.36 -5.35
CA MET A 158 -16.48 7.11 -5.84
C MET A 158 -17.02 7.26 -7.26
N LYS A 159 -17.69 8.39 -7.55
CA LYS A 159 -18.19 8.68 -8.90
C LYS A 159 -17.05 8.82 -9.92
N ALA A 160 -15.91 9.38 -9.52
CA ALA A 160 -14.74 9.48 -10.39
C ALA A 160 -14.19 8.09 -10.76
N LEU A 161 -14.13 7.15 -9.81
CA LEU A 161 -13.73 5.77 -10.09
C LEU A 161 -14.71 5.07 -11.04
N LEU A 162 -16.03 5.19 -10.79
CA LEU A 162 -17.06 4.63 -11.66
C LEU A 162 -16.97 5.19 -13.08
N ALA A 163 -16.77 6.50 -13.23
CA ALA A 163 -16.60 7.16 -14.53
C ALA A 163 -15.32 6.69 -15.26
N ALA A 164 -14.29 6.28 -14.51
CA ALA A 164 -13.08 5.66 -15.05
C ALA A 164 -13.23 4.15 -15.35
N GLY A 165 -14.44 3.62 -15.25
CA GLY A 165 -14.81 2.24 -15.61
C GLY A 165 -14.65 1.22 -14.48
N TRP A 166 -14.40 1.65 -13.24
CA TRP A 166 -14.37 0.72 -12.10
C TRP A 166 -15.77 0.19 -11.79
N SER A 167 -15.88 -1.09 -11.48
CA SER A 167 -17.10 -1.67 -10.91
C SER A 167 -17.15 -1.40 -9.41
N ASN A 168 -18.34 -1.47 -8.79
CA ASN A 168 -18.48 -1.31 -7.34
C ASN A 168 -17.59 -2.29 -6.56
N SER A 169 -17.57 -3.56 -6.98
CA SER A 169 -16.71 -4.58 -6.38
C SER A 169 -15.24 -4.24 -6.56
N GLY A 170 -14.84 -3.75 -7.74
CA GLY A 170 -13.46 -3.29 -7.99
C GLY A 170 -13.04 -2.14 -7.07
N ILE A 171 -13.92 -1.16 -6.82
CA ILE A 171 -13.65 -0.04 -5.89
C ILE A 171 -13.45 -0.55 -4.45
N VAL A 172 -14.28 -1.50 -4.02
CA VAL A 172 -14.13 -2.13 -2.69
C VAL A 172 -12.79 -2.86 -2.60
N THR A 173 -12.45 -3.69 -3.60
CA THR A 173 -11.18 -4.42 -3.60
C THR A 173 -9.97 -3.49 -3.68
N LEU A 174 -10.04 -2.41 -4.47
CA LEU A 174 -9.00 -1.36 -4.51
C LEU A 174 -8.79 -0.76 -3.11
N SER A 175 -9.87 -0.38 -2.44
CA SER A 175 -9.81 0.24 -1.11
C SER A 175 -9.26 -0.75 -0.05
N GLN A 176 -9.66 -2.02 -0.13
CA GLN A 176 -9.12 -3.09 0.71
C GLN A 176 -7.62 -3.31 0.48
N LEU A 177 -7.17 -3.29 -0.78
CA LEU A 177 -5.77 -3.41 -1.14
C LEU A 177 -4.93 -2.27 -0.56
N VAL A 178 -5.40 -1.02 -0.68
CA VAL A 178 -4.72 0.17 -0.11
C VAL A 178 -4.66 0.09 1.42
N ALA A 179 -5.75 -0.33 2.07
CA ALA A 179 -5.81 -0.50 3.52
C ALA A 179 -4.85 -1.60 4.00
N PHE A 180 -4.84 -2.76 3.32
CA PHE A 180 -3.93 -3.87 3.62
C PHE A 180 -2.46 -3.45 3.46
N LEU A 181 -2.11 -2.76 2.37
CA LEU A 181 -0.75 -2.27 2.14
C LEU A 181 -0.32 -1.29 3.23
N SER A 182 -1.17 -0.34 3.59
CA SER A 182 -0.89 0.62 4.66
C SER A 182 -0.73 -0.06 6.02
N PHE A 183 -1.46 -1.14 6.27
CA PHE A 183 -1.25 -2.00 7.45
C PHE A 183 0.07 -2.77 7.37
N GLN A 184 0.33 -3.45 6.26
CA GLN A 184 1.51 -4.28 6.03
C GLN A 184 2.79 -3.45 6.20
N VAL A 185 2.88 -2.28 5.57
CA VAL A 185 4.05 -1.41 5.68
C VAL A 185 4.33 -1.03 7.13
N ARG A 186 3.32 -0.55 7.87
CA ARG A 186 3.48 -0.18 9.28
C ARG A 186 3.92 -1.34 10.16
N VAL A 187 3.39 -2.54 9.95
CA VAL A 187 3.81 -3.73 10.69
C VAL A 187 5.26 -4.08 10.38
N VAL A 188 5.64 -4.07 9.10
CA VAL A 188 7.03 -4.35 8.67
C VAL A 188 7.99 -3.34 9.29
N SER A 189 7.70 -2.02 9.19
CA SER A 189 8.55 -0.98 9.78
C SER A 189 8.68 -1.13 11.30
N GLY A 190 7.58 -1.45 12.00
CA GLY A 190 7.60 -1.71 13.43
C GLY A 190 8.47 -2.91 13.81
N LEU A 191 8.30 -4.04 13.12
CA LEU A 191 9.09 -5.25 13.36
C LEU A 191 10.58 -5.04 13.08
N ARG A 192 10.92 -4.30 12.02
CA ARG A 192 12.32 -3.96 11.69
C ARG A 192 12.96 -3.05 12.72
N THR A 193 12.20 -2.09 13.25
CA THR A 193 12.64 -1.23 14.36
C THR A 193 12.93 -2.05 15.62
N LEU A 194 12.04 -2.99 15.97
CA LEU A 194 12.24 -3.93 17.07
C LEU A 194 13.47 -4.84 16.86
N ALA A 195 13.71 -5.30 15.63
CA ALA A 195 14.88 -6.11 15.29
C ALA A 195 16.18 -5.34 15.53
N ALA A 196 16.23 -4.09 15.05
CA ALA A 196 17.40 -3.22 15.19
C ALA A 196 17.70 -2.89 16.66
N ALA A 197 16.67 -2.59 17.45
CA ALA A 197 16.81 -2.34 18.89
C ALA A 197 17.38 -3.57 19.63
N ASN A 198 16.83 -4.76 19.37
CA ASN A 198 17.34 -6.01 19.96
C ASN A 198 18.79 -6.31 19.56
N ALA A 199 19.19 -6.01 18.32
CA ALA A 199 20.55 -6.22 17.86
C ALA A 199 21.54 -5.26 18.55
N TYR A 200 21.12 -4.00 18.74
CA TYR A 200 21.91 -3.01 19.48
C TYR A 200 22.12 -3.41 20.94
N GLU A 201 21.07 -3.85 21.65
CA GLU A 201 21.18 -4.30 23.04
C GLU A 201 22.16 -5.48 23.19
N LYS A 202 22.09 -6.46 22.29
CA LYS A 202 23.03 -7.61 22.28
C LYS A 202 24.47 -7.21 22.00
N ALA A 203 24.71 -6.16 21.22
CA ALA A 203 26.05 -5.67 20.92
C ALA A 203 26.64 -4.85 22.07
N ALA A 204 25.79 -4.30 22.95
CA ALA A 204 26.18 -3.51 24.11
C ALA A 204 26.36 -4.34 25.39
N SER A 205 25.93 -5.60 25.40
CA SER A 205 26.08 -6.57 26.51
C SER A 205 27.29 -7.47 26.32
#